data_AF-A0A7J7Z4S2-F1
#
_entry.id   AF-A0A7J7Z4S2-F1
#
_cell.length_a   1.000
_cell.length_b   1.000
_cell.length_c   1.000
_cell.angle_alpha   90.00
_cell.angle_beta   90.00
_cell.angle_gamma   90.00
#
_symmetry.space_group_name_H-M   'P 1'
#
loop_
_entity.id
_entity.type
_entity.pdbx_description
1 polymer ?
#
loop_
_entity_poly.entity_id
_entity_poly.type
_entity_poly.pdbx_seq_one_letter_code
_entity_poly.pdbx_strand_id
1 'polypeptide(L)'
;MQWMEKTSSGLYIFRNEREEEKEAAKYAEAQQRKLEALFTKIQAEFEEHEENITKQCTPSHPLTRQQVCALQDGAELYEAVRTVPDPSYLEGYISDEQLRALNNHRQMLNNKKQAQIQLEFRKAVESAEKEEQMLSRDVTAVWKLRIISYEKKEKDSVILSIWRPSSDLYSLLTEGKRYRIYHLATSKSKPKSGRANIQLTATKNTQFQQIPASDEILFKVYQPRDPLSFSQLLNPGFQPHCSEVDLVGLVVSVVKKIGLAPLVYLSDECHNLLAIKFWIDLNEDLIKPHMLIAASNLQWRPESKSEIPTLYAGDFSMFSANPKESHFQETFHKMKNTIENIDRFCNDAENKLMHMLNAKDPKCSTPTKDCTSEPHTVQTVHGRGNTFLVS
;
A
#
# COMPACT_ATOMS: atom_id res chain seq x y z
N MET A 1 12.12 -3.63 -0.78
CA MET A 1 11.62 -5.03 -0.90
C MET A 1 10.33 -5.02 -1.70
N GLN A 2 9.92 -6.12 -2.34
CA GLN A 2 8.58 -6.25 -2.94
C GLN A 2 7.92 -7.57 -2.52
N TRP A 3 6.60 -7.61 -2.51
CA TRP A 3 5.81 -8.80 -2.25
C TRP A 3 5.05 -9.18 -3.52
N MET A 4 5.23 -10.41 -3.96
CA MET A 4 4.58 -10.98 -5.13
C MET A 4 3.48 -11.91 -4.65
N GLU A 5 2.23 -11.61 -5.01
CA GLU A 5 1.10 -12.51 -4.79
C GLU A 5 0.72 -13.21 -6.10
N LYS A 6 0.58 -14.52 -6.05
CA LYS A 6 0.02 -15.32 -7.13
C LYS A 6 -1.49 -15.48 -6.91
N THR A 7 -2.28 -14.98 -7.85
CA THR A 7 -3.74 -15.12 -7.79
C THR A 7 -4.17 -16.53 -8.23
N SER A 8 -5.36 -16.95 -7.82
CA SER A 8 -5.98 -18.20 -8.30
C SER A 8 -6.15 -18.25 -9.82
N SER A 9 -6.31 -17.09 -10.45
CA SER A 9 -6.33 -16.94 -11.92
C SER A 9 -4.95 -17.07 -12.60
N GLY A 10 -3.87 -17.25 -11.83
CA GLY A 10 -2.51 -17.39 -12.34
C GLY A 10 -1.81 -16.07 -12.69
N LEU A 11 -2.39 -14.92 -12.32
CA LEU A 11 -1.75 -13.61 -12.46
C LEU A 11 -0.84 -13.33 -11.26
N TYR A 12 0.08 -12.39 -11.47
CA TYR A 12 1.02 -11.95 -10.44
C TYR A 12 0.78 -10.47 -10.10
N ILE A 13 0.58 -10.20 -8.82
CA ILE A 13 0.43 -8.85 -8.27
C ILE A 13 1.69 -8.53 -7.48
N PHE A 14 2.28 -7.36 -7.72
CA PHE A 14 3.42 -6.87 -6.96
C PHE A 14 2.97 -5.73 -6.07
N ARG A 15 3.38 -5.76 -4.81
CA ARG A 15 3.11 -4.73 -3.81
C ARG A 15 4.40 -4.28 -3.14
N ASN A 16 4.43 -3.01 -2.74
CA ASN A 16 5.41 -2.55 -1.75
C ASN A 16 5.00 -3.05 -0.34
N GLU A 17 5.85 -2.78 0.66
CA GLU A 17 5.65 -3.24 2.05
C GLU A 17 4.32 -2.77 2.62
N ARG A 18 4.05 -1.47 2.53
CA ARG A 18 2.83 -0.86 3.06
C ARG A 18 1.56 -1.35 2.37
N GLU A 19 1.60 -1.51 1.05
CA GLU A 19 0.49 -2.06 0.27
C GLU A 19 0.21 -3.52 0.65
N GLU A 20 1.26 -4.32 0.89
CA GLU A 20 1.08 -5.69 1.34
C GLU A 20 0.57 -5.76 2.78
N GLU A 21 1.07 -4.93 3.70
CA GLU A 21 0.53 -4.83 5.07
C GLU A 21 -0.96 -4.49 5.07
N LYS A 22 -1.36 -3.51 4.25
CA LYS A 22 -2.76 -3.10 4.09
C LYS A 22 -3.62 -4.23 3.53
N GLU A 23 -3.14 -4.92 2.50
CA GLU A 23 -3.90 -6.04 1.91
C GLU A 23 -3.93 -7.27 2.85
N ALA A 24 -2.85 -7.54 3.57
CA ALA A 24 -2.79 -8.59 4.58
C ALA A 24 -3.77 -8.34 5.72
N ALA A 25 -3.84 -7.11 6.23
CA ALA A 25 -4.80 -6.70 7.24
C ALA A 25 -6.24 -6.84 6.74
N LYS A 26 -6.53 -6.34 5.53
CA LYS A 26 -7.85 -6.46 4.90
C LYS A 26 -8.26 -7.92 4.70
N TYR A 27 -7.34 -8.76 4.25
CA TYR A 27 -7.60 -10.18 4.08
C TYR A 27 -7.85 -10.87 5.43
N ALA A 28 -7.03 -10.61 6.44
CA ALA A 28 -7.20 -11.16 7.79
C ALA A 28 -8.57 -10.76 8.38
N GLU A 29 -8.97 -9.50 8.23
CA GLU A 29 -10.27 -9.01 8.66
C GLU A 29 -11.41 -9.70 7.92
N ALA A 30 -11.30 -9.86 6.59
CA ALA A 30 -12.30 -10.57 5.81
C ALA A 30 -12.42 -12.05 6.20
N GLN A 31 -11.30 -12.72 6.52
CA GLN A 31 -11.33 -14.10 7.00
C GLN A 31 -11.93 -14.21 8.39
N GLN A 32 -11.62 -13.28 9.29
CA GLN A 32 -12.23 -13.21 10.62
C GLN A 32 -13.75 -13.05 10.52
N ARG A 33 -14.23 -12.11 9.70
CA ARG A 33 -15.67 -11.90 9.48
C ARG A 33 -16.37 -13.14 8.91
N LYS A 34 -15.71 -13.91 8.04
CA LYS A 34 -16.24 -15.19 7.53
C LYS A 34 -16.35 -16.24 8.64
N LEU A 35 -15.33 -16.35 9.50
CA LEU A 35 -15.36 -17.27 10.65
C LEU A 35 -16.49 -16.91 11.61
N GLU A 36 -16.67 -15.63 11.92
CA GLU A 36 -17.75 -15.15 12.80
C GLU A 36 -19.13 -15.43 12.20
N ALA A 37 -19.30 -15.22 10.90
CA ALA A 37 -20.55 -15.53 10.20
C ALA A 37 -20.86 -17.04 10.24
N LEU A 38 -19.84 -17.88 10.04
CA LEU A 38 -19.97 -19.34 10.13
C LEU A 38 -20.35 -19.78 11.54
N PHE A 39 -19.68 -19.24 12.56
CA PHE A 39 -19.98 -19.54 13.96
C PHE A 39 -21.41 -19.13 14.33
N THR A 40 -21.81 -17.91 13.96
CA THR A 40 -23.17 -17.39 14.21
C THR A 40 -24.23 -18.26 13.54
N LYS A 41 -23.98 -18.70 12.29
CA LYS A 41 -24.89 -19.60 11.58
C LYS A 41 -25.07 -20.92 12.32
N ILE A 42 -23.98 -21.57 12.73
CA ILE A 42 -24.03 -22.83 13.47
C ILE A 42 -24.74 -22.64 14.81
N GLN A 43 -24.45 -21.57 15.53
CA GLN A 43 -25.13 -21.29 16.80
C GLN A 43 -26.65 -21.13 16.60
N ALA A 44 -27.08 -20.38 15.58
CA ALA A 44 -28.49 -20.20 15.26
C ALA A 44 -29.19 -21.52 14.89
N GLU A 45 -28.54 -22.40 14.12
CA GLU A 45 -29.05 -23.74 13.79
C GLU A 45 -29.27 -24.60 15.05
N PHE A 46 -28.38 -24.50 16.04
CA PHE A 46 -28.53 -25.21 17.32
C PHE A 46 -29.64 -24.63 18.19
N GLU A 47 -29.78 -23.31 18.25
CA GLU A 47 -30.87 -22.64 18.99
C GLU A 47 -32.24 -22.98 18.39
N GLU A 48 -32.36 -22.98 17.06
CA GLU A 48 -33.58 -23.40 16.37
C GLU A 48 -33.92 -24.87 16.65
N HIS A 49 -32.91 -25.76 16.66
CA HIS A 49 -33.12 -27.16 17.00
C HIS A 49 -33.63 -27.33 18.45
N GLU A 50 -33.07 -26.60 19.41
CA GLU A 50 -33.52 -26.64 20.81
C GLU A 50 -34.95 -26.10 20.98
N GLU A 51 -35.29 -25.01 20.31
CA GLU A 51 -36.66 -24.50 20.31
C GLU A 51 -37.64 -25.53 19.72
N ASN A 52 -37.26 -26.20 18.64
CA ASN A 52 -38.10 -27.22 18.00
C ASN A 52 -38.29 -28.46 18.88
N ILE A 53 -37.25 -28.91 19.61
CA ILE A 53 -37.38 -29.97 20.62
C ILE A 53 -38.34 -29.53 21.73
N THR A 54 -38.21 -28.28 22.20
CA THR A 54 -39.07 -27.72 23.25
C THR A 54 -40.54 -27.66 22.81
N LYS A 55 -40.80 -27.32 21.54
CA LYS A 55 -42.15 -27.28 20.95
C LYS A 55 -42.76 -28.68 20.71
N GLN A 56 -41.93 -29.72 20.49
CA GLN A 56 -42.39 -31.10 20.24
C GLN A 56 -42.60 -31.93 21.52
N CYS A 57 -41.99 -31.54 22.65
CA CYS A 57 -42.24 -32.21 23.93
C CYS A 57 -43.68 -31.98 24.39
N THR A 58 -44.50 -33.04 24.37
CA THR A 58 -45.86 -33.03 24.89
C THR A 58 -45.81 -32.88 26.42
N PRO A 59 -46.68 -32.09 27.07
CA PRO A 59 -46.64 -31.95 28.52
C PRO A 59 -46.97 -33.31 29.18
N SER A 60 -45.97 -33.96 29.76
CA SER A 60 -46.21 -35.01 30.75
C SER A 60 -46.88 -34.39 31.98
N HIS A 61 -47.78 -35.14 32.63
CA HIS A 61 -48.57 -34.66 33.76
C HIS A 61 -47.74 -33.84 34.76
N PRO A 62 -48.22 -32.66 35.20
CA PRO A 62 -47.49 -31.83 36.15
C PRO A 62 -47.28 -32.60 37.45
N LEU A 63 -46.02 -32.76 37.84
CA LEU A 63 -45.64 -33.43 39.08
C LEU A 63 -46.16 -32.65 40.28
N THR A 64 -46.67 -33.37 41.29
CA THR A 64 -47.15 -32.76 42.53
C THR A 64 -45.96 -32.31 43.38
N ARG A 65 -46.11 -31.24 44.17
CA ARG A 65 -45.07 -30.69 45.08
C ARG A 65 -44.28 -31.75 45.85
N GLN A 66 -44.98 -32.73 46.44
CA GLN A 66 -44.34 -33.80 47.22
C GLN A 66 -43.46 -34.74 46.38
N GLN A 67 -43.80 -34.89 45.09
CA GLN A 67 -43.05 -35.71 44.14
C GLN A 67 -41.77 -34.99 43.69
N VAL A 68 -41.82 -33.67 43.50
CA VAL A 68 -40.64 -32.85 43.17
C VAL A 68 -39.63 -32.83 44.32
N CYS A 69 -40.09 -32.71 45.57
CA CYS A 69 -39.21 -32.77 46.75
C CYS A 69 -38.57 -34.15 46.96
N ALA A 70 -39.12 -35.22 46.36
CA ALA A 70 -38.57 -36.57 46.43
C ALA A 70 -37.48 -36.84 45.36
N LEU A 71 -37.36 -35.99 44.34
CA LEU A 71 -36.34 -36.13 43.29
C LEU A 71 -34.98 -35.70 43.83
N GLN A 72 -33.96 -36.54 43.67
CA GLN A 72 -32.57 -36.18 44.01
C GLN A 72 -31.66 -36.09 42.79
N ASP A 73 -32.08 -36.66 41.65
CA ASP A 73 -31.31 -36.63 40.42
C ASP A 73 -31.46 -35.28 39.69
N GLY A 74 -30.32 -34.75 39.22
CA GLY A 74 -30.28 -33.45 38.55
C GLY A 74 -30.99 -33.42 37.19
N ALA A 75 -31.09 -34.55 36.49
CA ALA A 75 -31.80 -34.64 35.21
C ALA A 75 -33.32 -34.67 35.41
N GLU A 76 -33.80 -35.44 36.39
CA GLU A 76 -35.22 -35.48 36.75
C GLU A 76 -35.71 -34.11 37.27
N LEU A 77 -34.89 -33.44 38.08
CA LEU A 77 -35.15 -32.06 38.53
C LEU A 77 -35.19 -31.07 37.36
N TYR A 78 -34.30 -31.21 36.36
CA TYR A 78 -34.27 -30.34 35.19
C TYR A 78 -35.54 -30.48 34.34
N GLU A 79 -36.01 -31.70 34.09
CA GLU A 79 -37.27 -31.94 33.37
C GLU A 79 -38.50 -31.44 34.15
N ALA A 80 -38.52 -31.64 35.47
CA ALA A 80 -39.59 -31.12 36.33
C ALA A 80 -39.66 -29.58 36.28
N VAL A 81 -38.52 -28.89 36.28
CA VAL A 81 -38.47 -27.42 36.18
C VAL A 81 -38.79 -26.93 34.75
N ARG A 82 -38.37 -27.66 33.72
CA ARG A 82 -38.62 -27.33 32.30
C ARG A 82 -40.10 -27.41 31.92
N THR A 83 -40.86 -28.30 32.55
CA THR A 83 -42.28 -28.56 32.24
C THR A 83 -43.25 -27.59 32.92
N VAL A 84 -42.81 -26.80 33.89
CA VAL A 84 -43.66 -25.87 34.64
C VAL A 84 -43.62 -24.45 34.04
N PRO A 85 -44.76 -23.73 34.00
CA PRO A 85 -44.84 -22.39 33.40
C PRO A 85 -44.00 -21.32 34.12
N ASP A 86 -43.77 -21.48 35.43
CA ASP A 86 -42.94 -20.60 36.25
C ASP A 86 -41.81 -21.40 36.93
N PRO A 87 -40.61 -21.43 36.32
CA PRO A 87 -39.44 -22.10 36.86
C PRO A 87 -38.99 -21.55 38.22
N SER A 88 -39.11 -20.23 38.42
CA SER A 88 -38.67 -19.54 39.64
C SER A 88 -39.53 -19.91 40.85
N TYR A 89 -40.80 -20.22 40.62
CA TYR A 89 -41.70 -20.74 41.65
C TYR A 89 -41.19 -22.08 42.21
N LEU A 90 -40.79 -23.02 41.36
CA LEU A 90 -40.31 -24.34 41.81
C LEU A 90 -38.92 -24.31 42.45
N GLU A 91 -38.02 -23.45 41.95
CA GLU A 91 -36.66 -23.31 42.48
C GLU A 91 -36.63 -22.82 43.93
N GLY A 92 -37.67 -22.11 44.39
CA GLY A 92 -37.80 -21.67 45.78
C GLY A 92 -38.20 -22.79 46.77
N TYR A 93 -38.59 -23.96 46.29
CA TYR A 93 -39.09 -25.07 47.13
C TYR A 93 -38.16 -26.30 47.19
N ILE A 94 -37.10 -26.32 46.38
CA ILE A 94 -36.10 -27.38 46.39
C ILE A 94 -34.99 -27.08 47.41
N SER A 95 -34.41 -28.12 48.00
CA SER A 95 -33.30 -27.96 48.96
C SER A 95 -32.02 -27.48 48.29
N ASP A 96 -31.08 -26.93 49.08
CA ASP A 96 -29.77 -26.47 48.57
C ASP A 96 -28.94 -27.57 47.90
N GLU A 97 -29.15 -28.84 48.28
CA GLU A 97 -28.49 -29.98 47.67
C GLU A 97 -29.13 -30.35 46.32
N GLN A 98 -30.46 -30.32 46.24
CA GLN A 98 -31.20 -30.49 44.97
C GLN A 98 -30.92 -29.35 43.99
N LEU A 99 -30.83 -28.10 44.47
CA LEU A 99 -30.47 -26.94 43.66
C LEU A 99 -29.05 -27.06 43.10
N ARG A 100 -28.09 -27.57 43.90
CA ARG A 100 -26.74 -27.89 43.43
C ARG A 100 -26.76 -28.99 42.36
N ALA A 101 -27.52 -30.07 42.56
CA ALA A 101 -27.66 -31.15 41.57
C ALA A 101 -28.26 -30.65 40.24
N LEU A 102 -29.31 -29.82 40.31
CA LEU A 102 -29.94 -29.18 39.15
C LEU A 102 -28.96 -28.25 38.40
N ASN A 103 -28.24 -27.39 39.12
CA ASN A 103 -27.29 -26.45 38.52
C ASN A 103 -26.09 -27.18 37.88
N ASN A 104 -25.60 -28.26 38.50
CA ASN A 104 -24.58 -29.12 37.91
C ASN A 104 -25.07 -29.76 36.60
N HIS A 105 -26.33 -30.22 36.56
CA HIS A 105 -26.92 -30.78 35.35
C HIS A 105 -27.10 -29.72 34.25
N ARG A 106 -27.58 -28.51 34.58
CA ARG A 106 -27.65 -27.36 33.65
C ARG A 106 -26.29 -27.01 33.08
N GLN A 107 -25.27 -26.96 33.93
CA GLN A 107 -23.90 -26.69 33.50
C GLN A 107 -23.38 -27.80 32.58
N MET A 108 -23.64 -29.07 32.90
CA MET A 108 -23.28 -30.20 32.04
C MET A 108 -23.95 -30.11 30.67
N LEU A 109 -25.26 -29.81 30.61
CA LEU A 109 -25.98 -29.64 29.34
C LEU A 109 -25.44 -28.47 28.52
N ASN A 110 -25.19 -27.32 29.15
CA ASN A 110 -24.60 -26.17 28.46
C ASN A 110 -23.18 -26.47 27.95
N ASN A 111 -22.35 -27.13 28.76
CA ASN A 111 -21.02 -27.57 28.34
C ASN A 111 -21.10 -28.54 27.16
N LYS A 112 -22.06 -29.48 27.16
CA LYS A 112 -22.30 -30.40 26.05
C LYS A 112 -22.74 -29.66 24.78
N LYS A 113 -23.67 -28.70 24.90
CA LYS A 113 -24.11 -27.83 23.80
C LYS A 113 -22.92 -27.06 23.21
N GLN A 114 -22.14 -26.39 24.05
CA GLN A 114 -20.96 -25.64 23.62
C GLN A 114 -19.92 -26.53 22.95
N ALA A 115 -19.65 -27.72 23.52
CA ALA A 115 -18.72 -28.68 22.93
C ALA A 115 -19.18 -29.14 21.54
N GLN A 116 -20.49 -29.32 21.34
CA GLN A 116 -21.04 -29.75 20.06
C GLN A 116 -21.02 -28.63 19.01
N ILE A 117 -21.35 -27.40 19.40
CA ILE A 117 -21.20 -26.21 18.53
C ILE A 117 -19.74 -26.04 18.11
N GLN A 118 -18.79 -26.14 19.05
CA GLN A 118 -17.36 -26.05 18.75
C GLN A 118 -16.87 -27.18 17.82
N LEU A 119 -17.41 -28.38 17.99
CA LEU A 119 -17.08 -29.52 17.14
C LEU A 119 -17.59 -29.31 15.71
N GLU A 120 -18.85 -28.91 15.54
CA GLU A 120 -19.43 -28.63 14.23
C GLU A 120 -18.74 -27.43 13.57
N PHE A 121 -18.40 -26.39 14.33
CA PHE A 121 -17.62 -25.27 13.84
C PHE A 121 -16.25 -25.72 13.32
N ARG A 122 -15.52 -26.56 14.06
CA ARG A 122 -14.24 -27.10 13.61
C ARG A 122 -14.38 -27.90 12.31
N LYS A 123 -15.39 -28.78 12.23
CA LYS A 123 -15.67 -29.56 11.00
C LYS A 123 -15.98 -28.64 9.81
N ALA A 124 -16.75 -27.58 10.03
CA ALA A 124 -17.12 -26.63 8.99
C ALA A 124 -15.91 -25.83 8.50
N VAL A 125 -15.02 -25.40 9.41
CA VAL A 125 -13.75 -24.76 9.06
C VAL A 125 -12.85 -25.70 8.25
N GLU A 126 -12.63 -26.93 8.72
CA GLU A 126 -11.82 -27.92 8.00
C GLU A 126 -12.38 -28.26 6.61
N SER A 127 -13.71 -28.16 6.44
CA SER A 127 -14.37 -28.35 5.13
C SER A 127 -14.18 -27.13 4.23
N ALA A 128 -14.35 -25.92 4.77
CA ALA A 128 -14.16 -24.67 4.03
C ALA A 128 -12.69 -24.43 3.63
N GLU A 129 -11.73 -24.96 4.39
CA GLU A 129 -10.31 -24.99 4.02
C GLU A 129 -10.05 -25.90 2.81
N LYS A 130 -10.76 -27.03 2.70
CA LYS A 130 -10.63 -27.97 1.57
C LYS A 130 -11.29 -27.45 0.29
N GLU A 131 -12.36 -26.67 0.40
CA GLU A 131 -13.12 -26.11 -0.73
C GLU A 131 -12.54 -24.80 -1.30
N GLU A 132 -11.25 -24.53 -1.10
CA GLU A 132 -10.54 -23.32 -1.54
C GLU A 132 -10.99 -21.99 -0.88
N GLN A 133 -12.11 -21.97 -0.16
CA GLN A 133 -12.76 -20.74 0.31
C GLN A 133 -12.02 -20.04 1.46
N MET A 134 -11.14 -20.78 2.16
CA MET A 134 -10.25 -20.30 3.22
C MET A 134 -8.74 -20.45 2.91
N LEU A 135 -8.36 -20.70 1.66
CA LEU A 135 -6.93 -20.85 1.33
C LEU A 135 -6.14 -19.57 1.61
N SER A 136 -4.99 -19.75 2.27
CA SER A 136 -4.01 -18.70 2.52
C SER A 136 -3.52 -18.09 1.20
N ARG A 137 -3.27 -16.78 1.20
CA ARG A 137 -2.70 -16.07 0.05
C ARG A 137 -1.30 -16.62 -0.29
N ASP A 138 -1.03 -16.88 -1.56
CA ASP A 138 0.31 -17.26 -2.04
C ASP A 138 1.16 -16.00 -2.25
N VAL A 139 1.74 -15.52 -1.16
CA VAL A 139 2.59 -14.32 -1.15
C VAL A 139 4.05 -14.73 -0.95
N THR A 140 4.93 -14.23 -1.83
CA THR A 140 6.38 -14.45 -1.75
C THR A 140 7.14 -13.14 -1.88
N ALA A 141 8.08 -12.91 -0.97
CA ALA A 141 8.93 -11.72 -0.98
C ALA A 141 10.04 -11.82 -2.07
N VAL A 142 10.27 -10.71 -2.78
CA VAL A 142 11.30 -10.52 -3.81
C VAL A 142 12.14 -9.29 -3.52
N TRP A 143 13.45 -9.47 -3.45
CA TRP A 143 14.41 -8.38 -3.36
C TRP A 143 15.00 -8.10 -4.74
N LYS A 144 14.95 -6.85 -5.17
CA LYS A 144 15.49 -6.44 -6.46
C LYS A 144 16.66 -5.50 -6.25
N LEU A 145 17.77 -5.84 -6.90
CA LEU A 145 19.01 -5.11 -6.86
C LEU A 145 19.41 -4.74 -8.28
N ARG A 146 19.95 -3.55 -8.47
CA ARG A 146 20.50 -3.12 -9.74
C ARG A 146 22.01 -3.38 -9.73
N ILE A 147 22.48 -4.18 -10.67
CA ILE A 147 23.89 -4.55 -10.79
C ILE A 147 24.44 -4.11 -12.13
N ILE A 148 25.74 -3.82 -12.15
CA ILE A 148 26.49 -3.38 -13.34
C ILE A 148 27.73 -4.28 -13.45
N SER A 149 28.14 -4.58 -14.69
CA SER A 149 29.37 -5.35 -14.91
C SER A 149 30.61 -4.53 -14.55
N TYR A 150 31.60 -5.20 -13.96
CA TYR A 150 32.84 -4.56 -13.53
C TYR A 150 33.73 -4.09 -14.70
N GLU A 151 33.70 -4.81 -15.82
CA GLU A 151 34.66 -4.62 -16.93
C GLU A 151 34.15 -3.75 -18.08
N LYS A 152 32.82 -3.53 -18.18
CA LYS A 152 32.22 -2.82 -19.32
C LYS A 152 31.92 -1.37 -18.99
N LYS A 153 32.44 -0.46 -19.81
CA LYS A 153 31.90 0.90 -19.94
C LYS A 153 30.69 0.85 -20.87
N GLU A 154 29.49 0.67 -20.32
CA GLU A 154 28.25 1.20 -20.89
C GLU A 154 27.05 0.92 -19.98
N LYS A 155 25.99 1.70 -20.19
CA LYS A 155 24.80 1.95 -19.36
C LYS A 155 23.87 0.74 -19.14
N ASP A 156 24.37 -0.49 -19.29
CA ASP A 156 23.59 -1.72 -19.19
C ASP A 156 23.57 -2.23 -17.75
N SER A 157 22.84 -1.48 -16.92
CA SER A 157 22.44 -1.99 -15.61
C SER A 157 21.40 -3.09 -15.77
N VAL A 158 21.54 -4.16 -14.99
CA VAL A 158 20.63 -5.31 -14.99
C VAL A 158 19.96 -5.41 -13.62
N ILE A 159 18.68 -5.79 -13.61
CA ILE A 159 17.97 -6.07 -12.37
C ILE A 159 18.20 -7.54 -12.01
N LEU A 160 18.82 -7.74 -10.85
CA LEU A 160 18.90 -9.02 -10.16
C LEU A 160 17.70 -9.16 -9.21
N SER A 161 16.95 -10.25 -9.35
CA SER A 161 15.81 -10.59 -8.49
C SER A 161 16.18 -11.78 -7.59
N ILE A 162 16.04 -11.60 -6.28
CA ILE A 162 16.34 -12.60 -5.26
C ILE A 162 15.03 -12.94 -4.55
N TRP A 163 14.57 -14.17 -4.69
CA TRP A 163 13.33 -14.65 -4.08
C TRP A 163 13.60 -15.17 -2.68
N ARG A 164 12.75 -14.82 -1.72
CA ARG A 164 12.87 -15.23 -0.30
C ARG A 164 14.29 -15.03 0.24
N PRO A 165 14.83 -13.79 0.16
CA PRO A 165 16.18 -13.50 0.65
C PRO A 165 16.31 -13.85 2.14
N SER A 166 17.45 -14.40 2.54
CA SER A 166 17.77 -14.64 3.94
C SER A 166 18.18 -13.35 4.64
N SER A 167 18.08 -13.33 5.98
CA SER A 167 18.57 -12.23 6.83
C SER A 167 20.02 -11.86 6.53
N ASP A 168 20.87 -12.88 6.42
CA ASP A 168 22.32 -12.73 6.24
C ASP A 168 22.66 -12.03 4.92
N LEU A 169 21.82 -12.23 3.90
CA LEU A 169 22.02 -11.64 2.59
C LEU A 169 21.79 -10.12 2.59
N TYR A 170 20.89 -9.62 3.45
CA TYR A 170 20.69 -8.19 3.61
C TYR A 170 21.91 -7.49 4.22
N SER A 171 22.62 -8.16 5.13
CA SER A 171 23.87 -7.64 5.70
C SER A 171 25.06 -7.78 4.76
N LEU A 172 25.06 -8.82 3.91
CA LEU A 172 26.15 -9.07 2.96
C LEU A 172 26.09 -8.11 1.77
N LEU A 173 24.93 -7.98 1.11
CA LEU A 173 24.79 -7.24 -0.14
C LEU A 173 24.50 -5.76 0.13
N THR A 174 25.52 -4.94 -0.06
CA THR A 174 25.47 -3.47 0.08
C THR A 174 25.82 -2.75 -1.22
N GLU A 175 25.29 -1.54 -1.39
CA GLU A 175 25.56 -0.67 -2.54
C GLU A 175 27.05 -0.25 -2.59
N GLY A 176 27.58 -0.03 -3.80
CA GLY A 176 28.97 0.40 -3.99
C GLY A 176 30.03 -0.67 -3.70
N LYS A 177 29.63 -1.94 -3.54
CA LYS A 177 30.55 -3.06 -3.37
C LYS A 177 30.55 -3.97 -4.59
N ARG A 178 31.66 -4.70 -4.76
CA ARG A 178 31.85 -5.64 -5.85
C ARG A 178 31.59 -7.07 -5.37
N TYR A 179 30.78 -7.78 -6.14
CA TYR A 179 30.47 -9.18 -5.91
C TYR A 179 30.68 -9.98 -7.18
N ARG A 180 31.12 -11.22 -7.01
CA ARG A 180 31.03 -12.26 -8.02
C ARG A 180 29.86 -13.16 -7.64
N ILE A 181 28.90 -13.25 -8.54
CA ILE A 181 27.65 -13.97 -8.32
C ILE A 181 27.63 -15.16 -9.26
N TYR A 182 27.55 -16.36 -8.69
CA TYR A 182 27.57 -17.62 -9.44
C TYR A 182 26.17 -18.18 -9.62
N HIS A 183 25.96 -18.96 -10.69
CA HIS A 183 24.73 -19.75 -10.92
C HIS A 183 23.43 -18.91 -10.93
N LEU A 184 23.44 -17.80 -11.66
CA LEU A 184 22.25 -16.98 -11.91
C LEU A 184 21.42 -17.57 -13.06
N ALA A 185 20.10 -17.52 -12.92
CA ALA A 185 19.18 -17.77 -14.02
C ALA A 185 18.96 -16.49 -14.82
N THR A 186 18.89 -16.61 -16.15
CA THR A 186 18.62 -15.50 -17.07
C THR A 186 17.23 -15.61 -17.65
N SER A 187 16.46 -14.53 -17.61
CA SER A 187 15.17 -14.41 -18.30
C SER A 187 15.13 -13.17 -19.18
N LYS A 188 14.31 -13.19 -20.23
CA LYS A 188 14.06 -12.00 -21.05
C LYS A 188 13.18 -11.02 -20.26
N SER A 189 13.55 -9.74 -20.15
CA SER A 189 12.63 -8.76 -19.56
C SER A 189 11.43 -8.52 -20.50
N LYS A 190 10.25 -8.27 -19.94
CA LYS A 190 9.11 -7.79 -20.73
C LYS A 190 9.48 -6.44 -21.37
N PRO A 191 9.21 -6.22 -22.67
CA PRO A 191 9.60 -5.00 -23.38
C PRO A 191 8.64 -3.84 -23.04
N LYS A 192 8.66 -3.35 -21.79
CA LYS A 192 7.90 -2.14 -21.41
C LYS A 192 8.71 -0.85 -21.55
N SER A 193 10.04 -0.92 -21.70
CA SER A 193 10.94 0.24 -21.65
C SER A 193 11.92 0.36 -22.85
N GLY A 194 11.60 -0.24 -24.00
CA GLY A 194 12.37 -0.04 -25.25
C GLY A 194 13.78 -0.62 -25.30
N ARG A 195 14.33 -1.15 -24.20
CA ARG A 195 15.58 -1.92 -24.20
C ARG A 195 15.31 -3.38 -23.87
N ALA A 196 15.93 -4.29 -24.64
CA ALA A 196 15.96 -5.72 -24.34
C ALA A 196 16.89 -5.95 -23.15
N ASN A 197 16.39 -5.66 -21.94
CA ASN A 197 17.16 -5.90 -20.73
C ASN A 197 17.05 -7.38 -20.36
N ILE A 198 18.18 -8.00 -20.07
CA ILE A 198 18.20 -9.32 -19.44
C ILE A 198 17.80 -9.10 -17.98
N GLN A 199 16.95 -9.98 -17.43
CA GLN A 199 16.69 -10.03 -16.00
C GLN A 199 17.44 -11.22 -15.42
N LEU A 200 18.15 -10.98 -14.32
CA LEU A 200 18.87 -12.02 -13.61
C LEU A 200 18.05 -12.43 -12.39
N THR A 201 18.01 -13.72 -12.11
CA THR A 201 17.29 -14.27 -10.96
C THR A 201 18.20 -15.20 -10.18
N ALA A 202 18.28 -15.00 -8.87
CA ALA A 202 18.97 -15.92 -7.98
C ALA A 202 18.18 -17.23 -7.87
N THR A 203 18.91 -18.33 -7.89
CA THR A 203 18.41 -19.70 -7.75
C THR A 203 18.84 -20.26 -6.39
N LYS A 204 18.38 -21.47 -6.06
CA LYS A 204 18.80 -22.18 -4.85
C LYS A 204 20.31 -22.44 -4.78
N ASN A 205 20.99 -22.45 -5.94
CA ASN A 205 22.43 -22.72 -6.05
C ASN A 205 23.25 -21.42 -6.21
N THR A 206 22.62 -20.25 -6.16
CA THR A 206 23.32 -18.98 -6.33
C THR A 206 24.23 -18.72 -5.12
N GLN A 207 25.48 -18.37 -5.40
CA GLN A 207 26.48 -18.03 -4.39
C GLN A 207 26.97 -16.60 -4.62
N PHE A 208 27.11 -15.86 -3.52
CA PHE A 208 27.60 -14.49 -3.51
C PHE A 208 28.98 -14.46 -2.88
N GLN A 209 29.98 -14.01 -3.63
CA GLN A 209 31.34 -13.82 -3.14
C GLN A 209 31.72 -12.35 -3.26
N GLN A 210 31.96 -11.69 -2.13
CA GLN A 210 32.47 -10.31 -2.15
C GLN A 210 33.94 -10.30 -2.57
N ILE A 211 34.30 -9.36 -3.45
CA ILE A 211 35.66 -9.19 -3.97
C ILE A 211 36.07 -7.72 -3.80
N PRO A 212 37.33 -7.41 -3.47
CA PRO A 212 37.80 -6.03 -3.46
C PRO A 212 37.68 -5.38 -4.85
N ALA A 213 37.36 -4.09 -4.85
CA ALA A 213 37.35 -3.25 -6.05
C ALA A 213 38.47 -2.22 -5.95
N SER A 214 39.15 -1.95 -7.07
CA SER A 214 39.98 -0.75 -7.20
C SER A 214 39.09 0.49 -7.20
N ASP A 215 39.47 1.50 -6.42
CA ASP A 215 38.73 2.76 -6.30
C ASP A 215 38.60 3.48 -7.64
N GLU A 216 39.61 3.39 -8.51
CA GLU A 216 39.60 4.01 -9.84
C GLU A 216 38.52 3.42 -10.76
N ILE A 217 38.29 2.10 -10.67
CA ILE A 217 37.25 1.43 -11.45
C ILE A 217 35.90 1.68 -10.78
N LEU A 218 35.83 1.61 -9.46
CA LEU A 218 34.61 1.84 -8.70
C LEU A 218 34.03 3.22 -9.00
N PHE A 219 34.85 4.27 -8.98
CA PHE A 219 34.44 5.64 -9.29
C PHE A 219 33.93 5.81 -10.74
N LYS A 220 34.37 4.95 -11.67
CA LYS A 220 33.90 4.98 -13.07
C LYS A 220 32.56 4.28 -13.26
N VAL A 221 32.24 3.28 -12.45
CA VAL A 221 31.06 2.41 -12.65
C VAL A 221 29.95 2.63 -11.63
N TYR A 222 30.27 3.15 -10.45
CA TYR A 222 29.35 3.36 -9.35
C TYR A 222 29.36 4.83 -8.94
N GLN A 223 28.17 5.43 -8.94
CA GLN A 223 27.93 6.71 -8.31
C GLN A 223 27.08 6.45 -7.04
N PRO A 224 27.57 6.86 -5.86
CA PRO A 224 26.76 6.85 -4.65
C PRO A 224 25.48 7.65 -4.83
N ARG A 225 24.42 7.21 -4.15
CA ARG A 225 23.15 7.96 -4.09
C ARG A 225 23.38 9.31 -3.42
N ASP A 226 22.77 10.33 -3.99
CA ASP A 226 22.82 11.70 -3.48
C ASP A 226 21.49 12.39 -3.81
N PRO A 227 20.89 13.17 -2.89
CA PRO A 227 19.64 13.88 -3.17
C PRO A 227 19.85 14.94 -4.25
N LEU A 228 19.04 14.86 -5.29
CA LEU A 228 19.11 15.72 -6.45
C LEU A 228 18.59 17.14 -6.14
N SER A 229 19.35 18.17 -6.53
CA SER A 229 18.84 19.54 -6.58
C SER A 229 17.85 19.70 -7.74
N PHE A 230 16.71 20.34 -7.48
CA PHE A 230 15.64 20.48 -8.47
C PHE A 230 16.10 21.28 -9.70
N SER A 231 17.04 22.21 -9.52
CA SER A 231 17.66 22.97 -10.61
C SER A 231 18.29 22.08 -11.69
N GLN A 232 18.79 20.89 -11.33
CA GLN A 232 19.42 19.98 -12.28
C GLN A 232 18.42 19.37 -13.26
N LEU A 233 17.14 19.24 -12.87
CA LEU A 233 16.07 18.71 -13.71
C LEU A 233 15.69 19.66 -14.85
N LEU A 234 16.03 20.94 -14.73
CA LEU A 234 15.80 21.95 -15.78
C LEU A 234 16.87 21.87 -16.89
N ASN A 235 17.98 21.19 -16.65
CA ASN A 235 19.06 21.07 -17.63
C ASN A 235 18.66 20.08 -18.75
N PRO A 236 18.60 20.48 -20.03
CA PRO A 236 18.18 19.60 -21.12
C PRO A 236 19.10 18.38 -21.33
N GLY A 237 20.38 18.50 -20.93
CA GLY A 237 21.36 17.41 -20.98
C GLY A 237 21.35 16.48 -19.76
N PHE A 238 20.45 16.70 -18.79
CA PHE A 238 20.42 15.91 -17.58
C PHE A 238 19.96 14.47 -17.85
N GLN A 239 20.84 13.53 -17.53
CA GLN A 239 20.56 12.10 -17.63
C GLN A 239 21.06 11.41 -16.36
N PRO A 240 20.18 11.18 -15.36
CA PRO A 240 20.57 10.52 -14.13
C PRO A 240 20.91 9.05 -14.38
N HIS A 241 21.77 8.51 -13.53
CA HIS A 241 22.13 7.11 -13.56
C HIS A 241 20.87 6.24 -13.38
N CYS A 242 20.71 5.25 -14.25
CA CYS A 242 19.59 4.32 -14.22
C CYS A 242 18.20 4.95 -14.37
N SER A 243 18.12 6.22 -14.78
CA SER A 243 16.86 6.99 -14.87
C SER A 243 16.11 7.06 -13.53
N GLU A 244 16.82 7.00 -12.41
CA GLU A 244 16.26 7.09 -11.06
C GLU A 244 16.92 8.25 -10.32
N VAL A 245 16.15 8.93 -9.47
CA VAL A 245 16.63 10.04 -8.64
C VAL A 245 16.06 9.96 -7.24
N ASP A 246 16.84 10.43 -6.29
CA ASP A 246 16.48 10.61 -4.89
C ASP A 246 16.41 12.13 -4.63
N LEU A 247 15.51 12.61 -3.78
CA LEU A 247 15.35 14.05 -3.52
C LEU A 247 14.78 14.35 -2.14
N VAL A 248 14.90 15.60 -1.73
CA VAL A 248 14.23 16.16 -0.55
C VAL A 248 13.43 17.37 -1.01
N GLY A 249 12.21 17.52 -0.51
CA GLY A 249 11.35 18.64 -0.86
C GLY A 249 10.17 18.82 0.11
N LEU A 250 9.66 20.04 0.15
CA LEU A 250 8.47 20.39 0.93
C LEU A 250 7.23 20.22 0.06
N VAL A 251 6.22 19.53 0.58
CA VAL A 251 4.95 19.34 -0.13
C VAL A 251 4.17 20.65 -0.14
N VAL A 252 3.97 21.19 -1.33
CA VAL A 252 3.20 22.44 -1.54
C VAL A 252 1.73 22.11 -1.73
N SER A 253 1.41 21.22 -2.66
CA SER A 253 0.02 20.90 -3.01
C SER A 253 -0.12 19.44 -3.42
N VAL A 254 -1.28 18.86 -3.08
CA VAL A 254 -1.63 17.46 -3.41
C VAL A 254 -2.91 17.48 -4.22
N VAL A 255 -2.80 17.10 -5.49
CA VAL A 255 -3.93 17.05 -6.43
C VAL A 255 -4.39 15.61 -6.60
N LYS A 256 -5.58 15.31 -6.08
CA LYS A 256 -6.28 14.04 -6.28
C LYS A 256 -7.52 14.29 -7.14
N LYS A 257 -7.52 13.80 -8.37
CA LYS A 257 -8.69 13.83 -9.25
C LYS A 257 -9.18 12.41 -9.46
N ILE A 258 -10.49 12.20 -9.30
CA ILE A 258 -11.11 10.89 -9.50
C ILE A 258 -10.80 10.42 -10.93
N GLY A 259 -10.28 9.19 -11.07
CA GLY A 259 -9.91 8.61 -12.37
C GLY A 259 -8.55 9.03 -12.93
N LEU A 260 -7.78 9.88 -12.24
CA LEU A 260 -6.42 10.26 -12.62
C LEU A 260 -5.41 9.87 -11.54
N ALA A 261 -4.17 9.62 -11.96
CA ALA A 261 -3.04 9.41 -11.07
C ALA A 261 -2.85 10.63 -10.14
N PRO A 262 -2.72 10.46 -8.82
CA PRO A 262 -2.43 11.56 -7.91
C PRO A 262 -1.16 12.31 -8.31
N LEU A 263 -1.17 13.62 -8.16
CA LEU A 263 -0.05 14.49 -8.48
C LEU A 263 0.33 15.31 -7.24
N VAL A 264 1.59 15.28 -6.86
CA VAL A 264 2.10 16.01 -5.69
C VAL A 264 3.13 17.01 -6.17
N TYR A 265 2.96 18.27 -5.77
CA TYR A 265 3.93 19.32 -6.05
C TYR A 265 4.84 19.52 -4.85
N LEU A 266 6.13 19.49 -5.12
CA LEU A 266 7.18 19.78 -4.14
C LEU A 266 7.88 21.08 -4.49
N SER A 267 8.43 21.73 -3.47
CA SER A 267 9.38 22.83 -3.61
C SER A 267 10.67 22.52 -2.87
N ASP A 268 11.81 22.92 -3.43
CA ASP A 268 13.10 22.99 -2.73
C ASP A 268 13.27 24.33 -1.98
N GLU A 269 14.37 24.53 -1.24
CA GLU A 269 14.64 25.77 -0.50
C GLU A 269 14.76 27.02 -1.38
N CYS A 270 14.94 26.86 -2.70
CA CYS A 270 15.08 27.95 -3.68
C CYS A 270 13.75 28.27 -4.40
N HIS A 271 12.63 27.73 -3.91
CA HIS A 271 11.31 27.83 -4.57
C HIS A 271 11.29 27.20 -5.98
N ASN A 272 12.19 26.28 -6.31
CA ASN A 272 12.08 25.50 -7.54
C ASN A 272 10.97 24.46 -7.34
N LEU A 273 10.08 24.35 -8.32
CA LEU A 273 8.93 23.47 -8.25
C LEU A 273 9.18 22.18 -9.01
N LEU A 274 8.62 21.09 -8.48
CA LEU A 274 8.70 19.76 -9.05
C LEU A 274 7.35 19.08 -8.88
N ALA A 275 6.93 18.28 -9.87
CA ALA A 275 5.74 17.46 -9.76
C ALA A 275 6.12 15.97 -9.65
N ILE A 276 5.41 15.22 -8.83
CA ILE A 276 5.53 13.76 -8.72
C ILE A 276 4.18 13.13 -9.04
N LYS A 277 4.13 12.35 -10.13
CA LYS A 277 2.98 11.53 -10.53
C LYS A 277 3.03 10.18 -9.81
N PHE A 278 1.98 9.84 -9.08
CA PHE A 278 1.89 8.59 -8.33
C PHE A 278 1.15 7.53 -9.14
N TRP A 279 1.83 6.42 -9.44
CA TRP A 279 1.18 5.21 -9.99
C TRP A 279 0.88 4.17 -8.91
N ILE A 280 1.35 4.43 -7.70
CA ILE A 280 1.09 3.67 -6.48
C ILE A 280 0.10 4.43 -5.60
N ASP A 281 -0.45 3.75 -4.60
CA ASP A 281 -1.31 4.38 -3.60
C ASP A 281 -0.55 5.48 -2.84
N LEU A 282 -1.12 6.68 -2.76
CA LEU A 282 -0.52 7.78 -2.03
C LEU A 282 -0.49 7.48 -0.52
N ASN A 283 0.63 7.75 0.14
CA ASN A 283 0.67 7.76 1.59
C ASN A 283 0.07 9.05 2.14
N GLU A 284 -1.24 9.04 2.37
CA GLU A 284 -1.98 10.21 2.85
C GLU A 284 -1.53 10.70 4.22
N ASP A 285 -1.00 9.83 5.08
CA ASP A 285 -0.52 10.22 6.40
C ASP A 285 0.80 11.01 6.33
N LEU A 286 1.64 10.65 5.34
CA LEU A 286 2.98 11.19 5.17
C LEU A 286 3.04 12.36 4.18
N ILE A 287 2.26 12.29 3.11
CA ILE A 287 2.27 13.24 2.00
C ILE A 287 1.08 14.17 2.15
N LYS A 288 1.26 15.18 3.00
CA LYS A 288 0.31 16.28 3.24
C LYS A 288 0.99 17.61 2.90
N PRO A 289 0.26 18.64 2.47
CA PRO A 289 0.81 19.98 2.34
C PRO A 289 1.57 20.40 3.61
N HIS A 290 2.64 21.17 3.45
CA HIS A 290 3.52 21.66 4.53
C HIS A 290 4.41 20.58 5.18
N MET A 291 4.43 19.36 4.65
CA MET A 291 5.32 18.30 5.12
C MET A 291 6.64 18.29 4.35
N LEU A 292 7.76 18.26 5.06
CA LEU A 292 9.07 18.02 4.47
C LEU A 292 9.25 16.51 4.28
N ILE A 293 9.53 16.09 3.05
CA ILE A 293 9.68 14.68 2.71
C ILE A 293 10.99 14.42 1.99
N ALA A 294 11.58 13.26 2.26
CA ALA A 294 12.60 12.63 1.45
C ALA A 294 11.94 11.55 0.59
N ALA A 295 12.29 11.52 -0.70
CA ALA A 295 11.79 10.55 -1.65
C ALA A 295 12.97 9.86 -2.34
N SER A 296 12.91 8.53 -2.43
CA SER A 296 13.93 7.73 -3.11
C SER A 296 13.33 6.90 -4.25
N ASN A 297 14.19 6.53 -5.21
CA ASN A 297 13.88 5.71 -6.38
C ASN A 297 12.71 6.27 -7.20
N LEU A 298 12.67 7.60 -7.38
CA LEU A 298 11.74 8.24 -8.31
C LEU A 298 12.24 8.07 -9.74
N GLN A 299 11.35 7.75 -10.66
CA GLN A 299 11.72 7.57 -12.06
C GLN A 299 11.76 8.91 -12.79
N TRP A 300 12.90 9.20 -13.41
CA TRP A 300 13.07 10.31 -14.34
C TRP A 300 12.69 9.89 -15.76
N ARG A 301 11.85 10.70 -16.39
CA ARG A 301 11.53 10.57 -17.81
C ARG A 301 11.64 11.94 -18.46
N PRO A 302 12.34 12.08 -19.59
CA PRO A 302 12.35 13.33 -20.34
C PRO A 302 10.93 13.61 -20.84
N GLU A 303 10.21 14.53 -20.20
CA GLU A 303 8.87 14.93 -20.60
C GLU A 303 8.97 16.30 -21.29
N SER A 304 8.69 16.34 -22.60
CA SER A 304 9.08 17.46 -23.48
C SER A 304 8.15 18.67 -23.45
N LYS A 305 7.14 18.73 -22.57
CA LYS A 305 6.05 19.73 -22.66
C LYS A 305 5.58 20.34 -21.33
N SER A 306 6.21 20.01 -20.20
CA SER A 306 5.86 20.61 -18.90
C SER A 306 6.92 21.61 -18.48
N GLU A 307 6.46 22.80 -18.07
CA GLU A 307 7.32 23.84 -17.48
C GLU A 307 7.81 23.42 -16.08
N ILE A 308 7.00 22.63 -15.37
CA ILE A 308 7.37 22.01 -14.10
C ILE A 308 7.92 20.61 -14.41
N PRO A 309 9.18 20.30 -14.05
CA PRO A 309 9.74 18.96 -14.16
C PRO A 309 8.83 17.94 -13.48
N THR A 310 8.71 16.75 -14.06
CA THR A 310 7.81 15.71 -13.53
C THR A 310 8.55 14.40 -13.34
N LEU A 311 8.47 13.86 -12.12
CA LEU A 311 8.95 12.53 -11.75
C LEU A 311 7.79 11.56 -11.53
N TYR A 312 8.12 10.28 -11.53
CA TYR A 312 7.13 9.21 -11.38
C TYR A 312 7.46 8.34 -10.17
N ALA A 313 6.49 8.19 -9.28
CA ALA A 313 6.54 7.27 -8.17
C ALA A 313 5.96 5.92 -8.59
N GLY A 314 6.80 4.88 -8.55
CA GLY A 314 6.42 3.49 -8.87
C GLY A 314 6.68 2.55 -7.70
N ASP A 315 6.63 1.24 -7.96
CA ASP A 315 6.65 0.20 -6.92
C ASP A 315 7.92 0.15 -6.05
N PHE A 316 9.01 0.81 -6.47
CA PHE A 316 10.26 0.91 -5.70
C PHE A 316 10.42 2.26 -5.01
N SER A 317 9.56 3.23 -5.29
CA SER A 317 9.69 4.57 -4.74
C SER A 317 9.32 4.56 -3.27
N MET A 318 10.18 5.15 -2.43
CA MET A 318 9.94 5.24 -0.99
C MET A 318 9.89 6.69 -0.56
N PHE A 319 9.05 6.96 0.45
CA PHE A 319 8.84 8.30 0.98
C PHE A 319 8.98 8.27 2.50
N SER A 320 9.70 9.23 3.06
CA SER A 320 9.90 9.37 4.49
C SER A 320 9.84 10.84 4.92
N ALA A 321 9.15 11.12 6.03
CA ALA A 321 9.20 12.42 6.70
C ALA A 321 10.36 12.50 7.72
N ASN A 322 11.03 11.37 7.97
CA ASN A 322 12.20 11.28 8.84
C ASN A 322 13.18 10.26 8.24
N PRO A 323 13.91 10.64 7.18
CA PRO A 323 14.84 9.71 6.52
C PRO A 323 15.89 9.24 7.52
N LYS A 324 16.27 7.96 7.45
CA LYS A 324 17.35 7.37 8.27
C LYS A 324 18.64 7.17 7.47
N GLU A 325 18.52 7.24 6.15
CA GLU A 325 19.60 7.07 5.21
C GLU A 325 20.56 8.26 5.29
N SER A 326 21.86 7.97 5.30
CA SER A 326 22.91 8.98 5.51
C SER A 326 22.92 10.05 4.42
N HIS A 327 22.70 9.66 3.16
CA HIS A 327 22.73 10.58 2.02
C HIS A 327 21.62 11.65 2.07
N PHE A 328 20.50 11.38 2.74
CA PHE A 328 19.45 12.39 2.92
C PHE A 328 19.72 13.34 4.08
N GLN A 329 20.50 12.94 5.09
CA GLN A 329 20.60 13.67 6.36
C GLN A 329 21.03 15.13 6.16
N GLU A 330 22.10 15.36 5.41
CA GLU A 330 22.66 16.71 5.24
C GLU A 330 21.67 17.64 4.55
N THR A 331 21.16 17.24 3.37
CA THR A 331 20.19 18.02 2.60
C THR A 331 18.89 18.24 3.37
N PHE A 332 18.41 17.23 4.09
CA PHE A 332 17.19 17.32 4.89
C PHE A 332 17.34 18.30 6.06
N HIS A 333 18.45 18.25 6.79
CA HIS A 333 18.73 19.19 7.87
C HIS A 333 18.96 20.61 7.36
N LYS A 334 19.70 20.76 6.26
CA LYS A 334 19.92 22.06 5.60
C LYS A 334 18.58 22.70 5.25
N MET A 335 17.72 21.97 4.55
CA MET A 335 16.41 22.49 4.13
C MET A 335 15.53 22.82 5.33
N LYS A 336 15.48 21.95 6.35
CA LYS A 336 14.74 22.20 7.59
C LYS A 336 15.21 23.46 8.32
N ASN A 337 16.52 23.74 8.32
CA ASN A 337 17.10 24.92 8.98
C ASN A 337 16.94 26.21 8.17
N THR A 338 16.96 26.11 6.83
CA THR A 338 16.75 27.27 5.95
C THR A 338 15.28 27.74 5.97
N ILE A 339 14.34 26.83 6.16
CA ILE A 339 12.91 27.15 6.19
C ILE A 339 12.49 27.44 7.65
N GLU A 340 12.64 28.69 8.08
CA GLU A 340 12.24 29.11 9.43
C GLU A 340 10.70 29.12 9.61
N ASN A 341 9.97 29.62 8.61
CA ASN A 341 8.51 29.70 8.62
C ASN A 341 7.94 28.90 7.43
N ILE A 342 7.55 27.65 7.72
CA ILE A 342 7.01 26.70 6.75
C ILE A 342 5.74 27.25 6.09
N ASP A 343 4.84 27.87 6.84
CA ASP A 343 3.56 28.36 6.32
C ASP A 343 3.76 29.50 5.30
N ARG A 344 4.61 30.48 5.64
CA ARG A 344 4.94 31.57 4.71
C ARG A 344 5.61 31.04 3.45
N PHE A 345 6.59 30.15 3.62
CA PHE A 345 7.29 29.55 2.50
C PHE A 345 6.34 28.75 1.58
N CYS A 346 5.45 27.93 2.16
CA CYS A 346 4.45 27.17 1.42
C CYS A 346 3.50 28.10 0.64
N ASN A 347 3.01 29.17 1.26
CA ASN A 347 2.14 30.13 0.59
C ASN A 347 2.85 30.79 -0.61
N ASP A 348 4.11 31.19 -0.45
CA ASP A 348 4.90 31.77 -1.54
C ASP A 348 5.11 30.75 -2.68
N ALA A 349 5.41 29.49 -2.34
CA ALA A 349 5.55 28.41 -3.31
C ALA A 349 4.23 28.04 -4.01
N GLU A 350 3.11 28.06 -3.29
CA GLU A 350 1.78 27.82 -3.84
C GLU A 350 1.35 28.93 -4.78
N ASN A 351 1.61 30.20 -4.44
CA ASN A 351 1.38 31.34 -5.33
C ASN A 351 2.18 31.18 -6.63
N LYS A 352 3.47 30.82 -6.54
CA LYS A 352 4.31 30.55 -7.71
C LYS A 352 3.76 29.40 -8.56
N LEU A 353 3.30 28.32 -7.91
CA LEU A 353 2.68 27.19 -8.58
C LEU A 353 1.42 27.62 -9.34
N MET A 354 0.54 28.38 -8.71
CA MET A 354 -0.69 28.88 -9.33
C MET A 354 -0.40 29.79 -10.53
N HIS A 355 0.60 30.66 -10.44
CA HIS A 355 1.03 31.48 -11.59
C HIS A 355 1.51 30.63 -12.78
N MET A 356 2.33 29.59 -12.53
CA MET A 356 2.83 28.71 -13.60
C MET A 356 1.72 27.86 -14.23
N LEU A 357 0.75 27.42 -13.42
CA LEU A 357 -0.39 26.65 -13.92
C LEU A 357 -1.38 27.53 -14.72
N ASN A 358 -1.68 28.73 -14.23
CA ASN A 358 -2.63 29.65 -14.87
C ASN A 358 -2.08 30.30 -16.15
N ALA A 359 -0.76 30.44 -16.30
CA ALA A 359 -0.15 30.88 -17.56
C ALA A 359 -0.52 29.99 -18.76
N LYS A 360 -1.03 28.77 -18.52
CA LYS A 360 -1.51 27.84 -19.56
C LYS A 360 -2.99 27.99 -19.92
N ASP A 361 -3.78 28.75 -19.15
CA ASP A 361 -5.19 29.05 -19.46
C ASP A 361 -5.34 30.53 -19.86
N PRO A 362 -5.15 30.90 -21.14
CA PRO A 362 -5.45 32.24 -21.62
C PRO A 362 -6.96 32.38 -21.80
N LYS A 363 -7.73 32.33 -20.72
CA LYS A 363 -9.11 32.82 -20.69
C LYS A 363 -9.24 33.86 -19.59
N CYS A 364 -9.31 35.11 -20.07
CA CYS A 364 -9.74 36.32 -19.39
C CYS A 364 -8.63 37.18 -18.78
N SER A 365 -8.17 38.17 -19.55
CA SER A 365 -8.31 39.60 -19.18
C SER A 365 -7.67 40.51 -20.24
N THR A 366 -8.42 40.83 -21.29
CA THR A 366 -8.25 42.12 -21.98
C THR A 366 -9.45 42.98 -21.62
N PRO A 367 -9.27 44.15 -21.00
CA PRO A 367 -10.32 45.15 -20.95
C PRO A 367 -10.55 45.64 -22.37
N THR A 368 -11.76 45.44 -22.90
CA THR A 368 -12.21 46.03 -24.15
C THR A 368 -12.14 47.55 -23.99
N LYS A 369 -11.11 48.17 -24.55
CA LYS A 369 -11.16 49.59 -24.90
C LYS A 369 -11.87 49.67 -26.25
N ASP A 370 -13.10 50.14 -26.21
CA ASP A 370 -13.83 50.61 -27.39
C ASP A 370 -13.04 51.74 -28.06
N CYS A 371 -12.48 51.45 -29.22
CA CYS A 371 -12.17 52.45 -30.23
C CYS A 371 -12.40 51.79 -31.60
N THR A 372 -13.58 52.01 -32.15
CA THR A 372 -13.82 51.86 -33.59
C THR A 372 -14.44 53.15 -34.10
N SER A 373 -13.57 54.05 -34.55
CA SER A 373 -13.83 54.94 -35.68
C SER A 373 -13.66 54.08 -36.96
N GLU A 374 -14.34 54.22 -38.09
CA GLU A 374 -15.07 55.29 -38.79
C GLU A 374 -16.10 54.61 -39.75
N PRO A 375 -16.79 55.28 -40.70
CA PRO A 375 -16.11 55.57 -41.99
C PRO A 375 -16.60 56.84 -42.73
N HIS A 376 -15.77 57.32 -43.68
CA HIS A 376 -16.07 57.88 -45.00
C HIS A 376 -15.00 58.91 -45.39
N THR A 377 -14.42 59.05 -46.59
CA THR A 377 -14.48 58.38 -47.90
C THR A 377 -13.38 59.06 -48.75
N VAL A 378 -12.46 58.28 -49.32
CA VAL A 378 -11.80 58.41 -50.65
C VAL A 378 -11.10 59.75 -51.03
N GLN A 379 -9.78 59.70 -51.33
CA GLN A 379 -9.23 59.90 -52.69
C GLN A 379 -7.68 59.90 -52.74
N THR A 380 -7.16 58.89 -53.43
CA THR A 380 -6.22 58.94 -54.58
C THR A 380 -4.77 59.48 -54.46
N VAL A 381 -3.86 58.68 -55.06
CA VAL A 381 -2.65 59.03 -55.86
C VAL A 381 -1.25 58.86 -55.22
N HIS A 382 -0.61 57.78 -55.70
CA HIS A 382 0.79 57.61 -56.18
C HIS A 382 2.01 57.48 -55.24
N GLY A 383 2.87 56.52 -55.64
CA GLY A 383 4.31 56.50 -55.39
C GLY A 383 4.80 55.19 -54.77
N ARG A 384 4.87 54.08 -55.51
CA ARG A 384 6.03 53.55 -56.27
C ARG A 384 7.20 53.08 -55.39
N GLY A 385 7.54 51.78 -55.51
CA GLY A 385 8.81 51.16 -55.10
C GLY A 385 8.61 50.07 -54.04
N ASN A 386 8.33 48.80 -54.39
CA ASN A 386 9.29 47.76 -54.81
C ASN A 386 10.62 47.82 -54.01
N THR A 387 11.17 46.77 -53.43
CA THR A 387 10.91 45.33 -53.39
C THR A 387 12.05 44.77 -52.50
N PHE A 388 11.73 43.82 -51.62
CA PHE A 388 12.41 42.52 -51.40
C PHE A 388 13.96 42.42 -51.58
N LEU A 389 14.73 41.64 -50.83
CA LEU A 389 14.64 40.25 -50.37
C LEU A 389 15.79 40.07 -49.33
N VAL A 390 15.53 39.42 -48.20
CA VAL A 390 16.04 38.06 -47.85
C VAL A 390 17.57 37.93 -47.76
N SER A 391 18.02 37.66 -46.54
CA SER A 391 18.69 36.40 -46.17
C SER A 391 18.46 36.13 -44.68
#